data_AF-A0A7W4VLQ6-F1
#
_entry.id   AF-A0A7W4VLQ6-F1
#
_cell.length_a   1.000
_cell.length_b   1.000
_cell.length_c   1.000
_cell.angle_alpha   90.00
_cell.angle_beta   90.00
_cell.angle_gamma   90.00
#
_symmetry.space_group_name_H-M   'P 1'
#
loop_
_entity.id
_entity.type
_entity.pdbx_description
1 polymer ?
#
loop_
_entity_poly.entity_id
_entity_poly.type
_entity_poly.pdbx_seq_one_letter_code
_entity_poly.pdbx_strand_id
1 'polypeptide(L)' 'MTHRFGIGQLVRPRERLLDNTGIYEILRLLPSGPDDEPLYRIKAASGLIQRVVREADIVPASASSRGTG' A
#
# COMPACT_ATOMS: atom_id res chain seq x y z
N MET A 1 8.16 11.28 -11.21
CA MET A 1 7.52 10.47 -10.17
C MET A 1 8.27 9.16 -9.98
N THR A 2 8.63 8.85 -8.73
CA THR A 2 9.32 7.62 -8.37
C THR A 2 8.43 6.86 -7.40
N HIS A 3 7.98 5.66 -7.79
CA HIS A 3 7.22 4.80 -6.89
C HIS A 3 8.10 4.34 -5.73
N ARG A 4 7.66 4.57 -4.49
CA ARG A 4 8.35 4.07 -3.30
C ARG A 4 8.20 2.56 -3.12
N PHE A 5 7.08 1.99 -3.58
CA PHE A 5 6.77 0.57 -3.44
C PHE A 5 6.91 -0.16 -4.79
N GLY A 6 7.36 -1.41 -4.75
CA GLY A 6 7.51 -2.27 -5.93
C GLY A 6 6.40 -3.32 -6.07
N ILE A 7 6.25 -3.88 -7.27
CA ILE A 7 5.35 -5.03 -7.52
C ILE A 7 5.83 -6.23 -6.70
N GLY A 8 4.90 -6.98 -6.11
CA GLY A 8 5.17 -8.10 -5.21
C GLY A 8 5.47 -7.69 -3.76
N GLN A 9 5.61 -6.40 -3.48
CA GLN A 9 5.88 -5.94 -2.12
C GLN A 9 4.63 -6.03 -1.23
N LEU A 10 4.82 -6.51 0.00
CA LEU A 10 3.78 -6.56 1.00
C LEU A 10 3.64 -5.22 1.74
N VAL A 11 2.41 -4.73 1.80
CA VAL A 11 2.03 -3.46 2.42
C VAL A 11 0.81 -3.63 3.32
N ARG A 12 0.61 -2.66 4.21
CA ARG A 12 -0.60 -2.52 5.04
C ARG A 12 -1.21 -1.15 4.78
N PRO A 13 -2.54 -1.03 4.73
CA PRO A 13 -3.19 0.27 4.78
C PRO A 13 -2.90 0.94 6.12
N ARG A 14 -2.80 2.27 6.12
CA ARG A 14 -2.77 3.06 7.36
C ARG A 14 -4.15 2.97 8.03
N GLU A 15 -4.16 2.81 9.35
CA GLU A 15 -5.34 2.48 10.17
C GLU A 15 -6.57 3.38 9.95
N ARG A 16 -6.38 4.60 9.43
CA ARG A 16 -7.48 5.54 9.17
C ARG A 16 -8.25 5.30 7.87
N LEU A 17 -7.72 4.51 6.93
CA LEU A 17 -8.30 4.43 5.59
C LEU A 17 -9.21 3.22 5.38
N LEU A 18 -8.99 2.13 6.13
CA LEU A 18 -9.71 0.87 5.97
C LEU A 18 -9.93 0.23 7.34
N ASP A 19 -11.15 -0.19 7.64
CA ASP A 19 -11.47 -1.07 8.79
C ASP A 19 -10.78 -2.45 8.71
N ASN A 20 -9.95 -2.68 7.69
CA ASN A 20 -9.26 -3.93 7.41
C ASN A 20 -7.74 -3.75 7.55
N THR A 21 -7.20 -4.17 8.69
CA THR A 21 -5.77 -4.19 9.05
C THR A 21 -4.97 -5.32 8.39
N GLY A 22 -5.45 -5.82 7.24
CA GLY A 22 -4.84 -6.95 6.53
C GLY A 22 -3.54 -6.60 5.82
N ILE A 23 -2.78 -7.64 5.45
CA ILE A 23 -1.63 -7.52 4.55
C ILE A 23 -2.10 -7.61 3.10
N TYR A 24 -1.55 -6.73 2.26
CA TYR A 24 -1.83 -6.66 0.84
C TYR A 24 -0.54 -6.73 0.04
N GLU A 25 -0.62 -7.20 -1.19
CA GLU A 25 0.47 -7.23 -2.16
C GLU A 25 0.26 -6.17 -3.23
N ILE A 26 1.32 -5.45 -3.60
CA ILE A 26 1.32 -4.53 -4.75
C ILE A 26 1.29 -5.37 -6.04
N LEU A 27 0.21 -5.28 -6.80
CA LEU A 27 0.08 -5.96 -8.10
C LEU A 27 0.51 -5.09 -9.28
N ARG A 28 0.34 -3.77 -9.17
CA ARG A 28 0.61 -2.85 -10.28
C ARG A 28 0.92 -1.44 -9.80
N LEU A 29 1.93 -0.84 -10.41
CA LEU A 29 2.21 0.59 -10.34
C LEU A 29 1.33 1.30 -11.37
N LEU A 30 0.56 2.29 -10.93
CA LEU A 30 -0.34 3.04 -11.79
C LEU A 30 0.24 4.45 -12.02
N PRO A 31 -0.08 5.09 -13.16
CA PRO A 31 0.25 6.49 -13.35
C PRO A 31 -0.34 7.34 -12.23
N SER A 32 0.33 8.45 -11.97
CA SER A 32 -0.03 9.37 -10.91
C SER A 32 -1.45 9.93 -11.05
N GLY A 33 -2.10 10.16 -9.90
CA GLY A 33 -3.40 10.81 -9.82
C GLY A 33 -3.33 12.35 -9.97
N PRO A 34 -4.47 13.06 -9.79
CA PRO A 34 -4.43 14.50 -9.56
C PRO A 34 -3.55 14.76 -8.32
N ASP A 35 -2.63 15.73 -8.41
CA ASP A 35 -1.50 15.98 -7.49
C ASP A 35 -0.21 15.20 -7.74
N ASP A 36 -0.07 14.53 -8.90
CA ASP A 36 1.13 13.76 -9.26
C ASP A 36 1.37 12.56 -8.31
N GLU A 37 0.48 12.28 -7.34
CA GLU A 37 0.65 11.24 -6.34
C GLU A 37 0.69 9.82 -6.94
N PRO A 38 1.71 8.98 -6.63
CA PRO A 38 1.81 7.62 -7.14
C PRO A 38 0.65 6.75 -6.65
N LEU A 39 0.02 6.04 -7.59
CA LEU A 39 -1.09 5.13 -7.32
C LEU A 39 -0.64 3.67 -7.44
N TYR A 40 -1.25 2.81 -6.64
CA TYR A 40 -0.94 1.39 -6.58
C TYR A 40 -2.21 0.56 -6.61
N ARG A 41 -2.21 -0.52 -7.42
CA ARG A 41 -3.22 -1.57 -7.28
C ARG A 41 -2.72 -2.63 -6.33
N ILE A 42 -3.45 -2.83 -5.24
CA ILE A 42 -3.14 -3.81 -4.20
C ILE A 42 -4.17 -4.93 -4.15
N LYS A 43 -3.77 -6.13 -3.70
CA LYS A 43 -4.66 -7.28 -3.47
C LYS A 43 -4.48 -7.83 -2.07
N ALA A 44 -5.58 -8.16 -1.40
CA ALA A 44 -5.54 -8.78 -0.08
C ALA A 44 -4.88 -10.18 -0.16
N ALA A 45 -3.97 -10.50 0.76
CA ALA A 45 -3.33 -11.81 0.80
C ALA A 45 -4.35 -12.95 1.05
N SER A 46 -5.40 -12.69 1.83
CA SER A 46 -6.42 -13.67 2.23
C SER A 46 -7.70 -13.61 1.39
N GLY A 47 -7.72 -12.93 0.24
CA GLY A 47 -8.96 -12.81 -0.53
C GLY A 47 -8.80 -12.35 -1.99
N LEU A 48 -9.94 -12.14 -2.64
CA LEU A 48 -10.01 -11.67 -4.03
C LEU A 48 -10.15 -10.14 -4.14
N ILE A 49 -10.18 -9.44 -3.01
CA ILE A 49 -10.37 -7.99 -2.95
C ILE A 49 -9.13 -7.30 -3.50
N GLN A 50 -9.34 -6.51 -4.56
CA GLN A 50 -8.34 -5.61 -5.12
C GLN A 50 -8.80 -4.16 -4.94
N ARG A 51 -7.85 -3.25 -4.69
CA ARG A 51 -8.14 -1.83 -4.50
C ARG A 51 -7.05 -0.97 -5.14
N VAL A 52 -7.39 0.27 -5.43
CA VAL A 52 -6.41 1.31 -5.79
C VAL A 52 -6.20 2.20 -4.56
N VAL A 53 -4.94 2.43 -4.22
CA VAL A 53 -4.52 3.24 -3.07
C VAL A 53 -3.43 4.21 -3.46
N ARG A 54 -3.30 5.30 -2.71
CA ARG A 54 -2.22 6.27 -2.85
C ARG A 54 -0.99 5.80 -2.10
N GLU A 55 0.18 6.34 -2.45
CA GLU A 55 1.41 6.08 -1.69
C GLU A 55 1.26 6.44 -0.20
N ALA A 56 0.60 7.57 0.10
CA ALA A 56 0.42 8.08 1.45
C ALA A 56 -0.50 7.20 2.33
N ASP A 57 -1.27 6.31 1.72
CA ASP A 57 -2.28 5.48 2.37
C ASP A 57 -1.76 4.13 2.85
N ILE A 58 -0.54 3.75 2.45
CA ILE A 58 0.04 2.45 2.71
C ILE A 58 1.42 2.55 3.35
N VAL A 59 1.80 1.50 4.09
CA VAL A 59 3.11 1.35 4.71
C VAL A 59 3.66 -0.05 4.44
N PRO A 60 4.99 -0.27 4.45
CA PRO A 60 5.56 -1.61 4.31
C PRO A 60 5.03 -2.55 5.39
N ALA A 61 4.65 -3.78 5.03
CA ALA A 61 4.14 -4.75 6.00
C ALA A 61 5.19 -5.11 7.08
N SER A 62 6.48 -5.01 6.77
CA SER A 62 7.59 -5.23 7.70
C SER A 62 7.89 -4.05 8.63
N ALA A 63 7.23 -2.88 8.47
CA ALA A 63 7.55 -1.68 9.25
C ALA A 63 7.15 -1.76 10.74
N SER A 64 6.58 -2.86 11.20
CA SER A 64 6.35 -3.14 12.62
C SER A 64 7.64 -3.53 13.33
N SER A 65 8.52 -2.56 13.60
CA SER A 65 9.46 -2.47 14.75
C SER A 65 10.53 -1.38 14.55
N ARG A 66 10.19 -0.13 14.84
CA ARG A 66 11.12 0.90 15.34
C ARG A 66 10.28 1.97 16.04
N GLY A 67 10.09 1.98 17.35
CA GLY A 67 11.02 1.52 18.39
C GLY A 67 12.16 2.51 18.52
N THR A 68 11.88 3.69 19.08
CA THR A 68 12.82 4.66 19.67
C THR A 68 11.97 5.37 20.72
N GLY A 69 12.16 5.15 22.03
CA GLY A 69 13.44 5.06 22.73
C GLY A 69 13.73 6.43 23.28
#